data_AF-A0A2Z2PJ44-F1
#
_entry.id   AF-A0A2Z2PJ44-F1
#
_cell.length_a   1.000
_cell.length_b   1.000
_cell.length_c   1.000
_cell.angle_alpha   90.00
_cell.angle_beta   90.00
_cell.angle_gamma   90.00
#
_symmetry.space_group_name_H-M   'P 1'
#
loop_
_entity.id
_entity.type
_entity.pdbx_description
1 polymer ?
#
loop_
_entity_poly.entity_id
_entity_poly.type
_entity_poly.pdbx_seq_one_letter_code
_entity_poly.pdbx_strand_id
1 'polypeptide(L)'
;MTSSKVTSSPLSSSLSRRRLLQAGAGLAVAGSGFLPSWEARAQSFKSAPLHQLLLLSNEWNTIINDAAKRAAAVLGLPYSSATFNLNDGTAVTQAQSAAAAGAKLFLIVSADGSSLKRIARTAQEGGGYVVNVGNNIPWTSPIDAGTGFAQAIVAREDGNRGGNMYEAVKYTIGLAVKKFGPDAKFLHITGSKGSSYDNLRTAAVKRALAEFPGVTIAGSLPGNWSAEEGQKATEDLIARHGVPNGIIAQNDGSLTGVLAALRGLKIEAGEEVLTVGADGATDIFRAIKAGKVAATAFQSPAYYGVQAVARLFDALNGYEASAPERFVGFNGLLVTKDDVDGVLARYVDNPNLPFDPKLLSHVISGDKWDPQAPLAPIRYDDYFTATGIEKPADYRPQADYAKSIETGEFDAVTKRYESAYKLKLDDFSFKGIKA
;
A
#
# COMPACT_ATOMS: atom_id res chain seq x y z
N MET A 1 83.56 18.89 -40.61
CA MET A 1 84.04 18.22 -41.83
C MET A 1 83.43 16.83 -41.83
N THR A 2 82.36 16.62 -42.62
CA THR A 2 82.34 15.77 -43.84
C THR A 2 82.70 14.31 -43.52
N SER A 3 81.94 13.27 -43.83
CA SER A 3 80.87 13.10 -44.81
C SER A 3 80.04 11.86 -44.46
N SER A 4 78.83 11.81 -45.02
CA SER A 4 77.98 10.63 -45.12
C SER A 4 78.67 9.46 -45.84
N LYS A 5 78.27 8.22 -45.50
CA LYS A 5 77.88 7.22 -46.51
C LYS A 5 76.92 6.19 -45.94
N VAL A 6 75.80 6.13 -46.63
CA VAL A 6 74.63 5.27 -46.50
C VAL A 6 74.97 3.87 -47.02
N THR A 7 74.43 2.81 -46.42
CA THR A 7 73.54 1.81 -47.06
C THR A 7 73.30 0.61 -46.13
N SER A 8 72.12 0.53 -45.53
CA SER A 8 71.48 -0.75 -45.22
C SER A 8 69.96 -0.58 -45.18
N SER A 9 69.24 -1.47 -45.84
CA SER A 9 67.80 -1.69 -45.67
C SER A 9 67.42 -3.05 -46.30
N PRO A 10 66.28 -3.66 -45.93
CA PRO A 10 66.22 -4.54 -44.77
C PRO A 10 65.42 -5.83 -45.05
N LEU A 11 65.46 -6.81 -44.15
CA LEU A 11 64.36 -7.77 -44.04
C LEU A 11 64.00 -8.01 -42.56
N SER A 12 62.78 -7.60 -42.22
CA SER A 12 61.78 -8.13 -41.28
C SER A 12 62.26 -8.77 -39.96
N SER A 13 61.68 -8.49 -38.78
CA SER A 13 60.25 -8.59 -38.51
C SER A 13 59.85 -8.02 -37.12
N SER A 14 58.72 -7.29 -37.10
CA SER A 14 57.68 -7.16 -36.05
C SER A 14 58.10 -7.05 -34.56
N LEU A 15 58.15 -5.86 -33.93
CA LEU A 15 57.06 -5.03 -33.36
C LEU A 15 56.17 -5.68 -32.29
N SER A 16 56.33 -5.20 -31.04
CA SER A 16 55.20 -4.80 -30.18
C SER A 16 55.70 -3.85 -29.07
N ARG A 17 55.30 -2.58 -29.13
CA ARG A 17 55.32 -1.63 -28.01
C ARG A 17 54.03 -0.81 -28.02
N ARG A 18 53.39 -0.79 -26.85
CA ARG A 18 52.52 0.25 -26.25
C ARG A 18 51.54 0.99 -27.17
N ARG A 19 50.25 0.94 -26.81
CA ARG A 19 49.34 2.06 -27.05
C ARG A 19 48.58 2.48 -25.80
N LEU A 20 48.78 3.75 -25.51
CA LEU A 20 48.08 4.63 -24.58
C LEU A 20 46.77 5.11 -25.26
N LEU A 21 45.80 5.48 -24.44
CA LEU A 21 44.52 6.12 -24.77
C LEU A 21 44.66 7.36 -25.68
N GLN A 22 43.75 7.52 -26.65
CA GLN A 22 42.92 8.72 -26.79
C GLN A 22 41.81 8.54 -27.83
N ALA A 23 40.71 9.24 -27.58
CA ALA A 23 39.41 9.17 -28.23
C ALA A 23 39.42 9.47 -29.74
N GLY A 24 38.58 8.74 -30.46
CA GLY A 24 38.12 9.08 -31.80
C GLY A 24 36.65 8.71 -31.90
N ALA A 25 35.79 9.72 -32.00
CA ALA A 25 34.37 9.58 -32.30
C ALA A 25 34.17 8.83 -33.61
N GLY A 26 33.18 7.95 -33.67
CA GLY A 26 32.74 7.34 -34.93
C GLY A 26 32.30 5.90 -34.79
N LEU A 27 31.09 5.69 -34.27
CA LEU A 27 30.12 4.71 -34.78
C LEU A 27 28.81 4.95 -34.02
N ALA A 28 28.09 5.98 -34.47
CA ALA A 28 26.64 5.98 -34.34
C ALA A 28 26.13 4.83 -35.22
N VAL A 29 26.04 3.63 -34.64
CA VAL A 29 25.14 2.62 -35.18
C VAL A 29 23.75 3.12 -34.85
N ALA A 30 23.18 3.91 -35.77
CA ALA A 30 21.74 4.05 -35.89
C ALA A 30 21.19 2.68 -36.33
N GLY A 31 21.29 1.71 -35.43
CA GLY A 31 20.44 0.53 -35.49
C GLY A 31 19.10 1.02 -34.99
N SER A 32 18.11 1.05 -35.87
CA SER A 32 16.71 0.86 -35.49
C SER A 32 16.60 -0.52 -34.86
N GLY A 33 17.17 -0.68 -33.67
CA GLY A 33 17.12 -1.90 -32.89
C GLY A 33 15.67 -2.05 -32.48
N PHE A 34 15.02 -3.09 -33.01
CA PHE A 34 13.78 -3.58 -32.44
C PHE A 34 14.04 -3.78 -30.96
N LEU A 35 13.51 -2.88 -30.12
CA LEU A 35 13.41 -3.15 -28.70
C LEU A 35 12.62 -4.46 -28.61
N PRO A 36 13.15 -5.50 -27.95
CA PRO A 36 12.42 -6.76 -27.83
C PRO A 36 11.04 -6.47 -27.26
N SER A 37 10.01 -7.13 -27.82
CA SER A 37 8.66 -7.01 -27.30
C SER A 37 8.66 -7.37 -25.82
N TRP A 38 7.65 -6.92 -25.06
CA TRP A 38 7.62 -7.20 -23.64
C TRP A 38 7.72 -8.71 -23.38
N GLU A 39 7.08 -9.53 -24.23
CA GLU A 39 7.09 -10.99 -24.14
C GLU A 39 8.49 -11.57 -24.22
N ALA A 40 9.35 -11.05 -25.11
CA ALA A 40 10.74 -11.48 -25.24
C ALA A 40 11.57 -11.04 -24.04
N ARG A 41 11.34 -9.83 -23.51
CA ARG A 41 12.02 -9.35 -22.30
C ARG A 41 11.59 -10.11 -21.05
N ALA A 42 10.31 -10.49 -20.95
CA ALA A 42 9.74 -11.24 -19.84
C ALA A 42 10.49 -12.54 -19.56
N GLN A 43 10.92 -13.22 -20.62
CA GLN A 43 11.63 -14.51 -20.55
C GLN A 43 13.00 -14.42 -19.87
N SER A 44 13.61 -13.23 -19.80
CA SER A 44 14.89 -13.04 -19.09
C SER A 44 14.75 -12.95 -17.57
N PHE A 45 13.54 -12.73 -17.06
CA PHE A 45 13.28 -12.62 -15.63
C PHE A 45 12.99 -13.97 -15.01
N LYS A 46 13.38 -14.15 -13.75
CA LYS A 46 13.00 -15.31 -12.95
C LYS A 46 11.49 -15.29 -12.71
N SER A 47 10.90 -16.48 -12.75
CA SER A 47 9.51 -16.72 -12.35
C SER A 47 9.47 -17.72 -11.21
N ALA A 48 8.57 -17.51 -10.24
CA ALA A 48 8.30 -18.43 -9.16
C ALA A 48 6.83 -18.34 -8.74
N PRO A 49 6.20 -19.43 -8.26
CA PRO A 49 4.81 -19.37 -7.82
C PRO A 49 4.63 -18.42 -6.63
N LEU A 50 3.62 -17.58 -6.75
CA LEU A 50 3.13 -16.62 -5.77
C LEU A 50 1.87 -17.19 -5.10
N HIS A 51 1.86 -17.17 -3.77
CA HIS A 51 0.70 -17.53 -2.95
C HIS A 51 0.23 -16.34 -2.13
N GLN A 52 -1.03 -15.94 -2.29
CA GLN A 52 -1.64 -14.90 -1.47
C GLN A 52 -2.43 -15.49 -0.30
N LEU A 53 -2.23 -14.95 0.90
CA LEU A 53 -2.98 -15.23 2.12
C LEU A 53 -3.93 -14.07 2.40
N LEU A 54 -5.23 -14.29 2.17
CA LEU A 54 -6.29 -13.31 2.34
C LEU A 54 -6.79 -13.31 3.79
N LEU A 55 -6.94 -12.13 4.37
CA LEU A 55 -7.38 -11.96 5.75
C LEU A 55 -8.81 -12.46 5.97
N LEU A 56 -9.72 -12.04 5.09
CA LEU A 56 -11.16 -12.29 5.13
C LEU A 56 -11.71 -12.45 3.71
N SER A 57 -12.87 -13.07 3.58
CA SER A 57 -13.64 -13.09 2.34
C SER A 57 -14.58 -11.87 2.24
N ASN A 58 -14.00 -10.66 2.20
CA ASN A 58 -14.72 -9.40 2.01
C ASN A 58 -14.21 -8.65 0.77
N GLU A 59 -14.97 -7.63 0.32
CA GLU A 59 -14.68 -6.92 -0.94
C GLU A 59 -13.26 -6.36 -0.97
N TRP A 60 -12.80 -5.75 0.13
CA TRP A 60 -11.44 -5.23 0.25
C TRP A 60 -10.37 -6.26 -0.12
N ASN A 61 -10.41 -7.44 0.51
CA ASN A 61 -9.45 -8.52 0.25
C ASN A 61 -9.63 -9.12 -1.14
N THR A 62 -10.87 -9.18 -1.65
CA THR A 62 -11.17 -9.64 -3.01
C THR A 62 -10.54 -8.73 -4.06
N ILE A 63 -10.61 -7.40 -3.89
CA ILE A 63 -9.99 -6.46 -4.84
C ILE A 63 -8.46 -6.57 -4.79
N ILE A 64 -7.85 -6.70 -3.61
CA ILE A 64 -6.39 -6.95 -3.50
C ILE A 64 -6.02 -8.22 -4.26
N ASN A 65 -6.76 -9.32 -4.04
CA ASN A 65 -6.53 -10.61 -4.67
C ASN A 65 -6.69 -10.58 -6.19
N ASP A 66 -7.72 -9.92 -6.72
CA ASP A 66 -7.88 -9.77 -8.18
C ASP A 66 -6.73 -8.94 -8.78
N ALA A 67 -6.39 -7.81 -8.16
CA ALA A 67 -5.31 -6.96 -8.62
C ALA A 67 -3.95 -7.68 -8.58
N ALA A 68 -3.67 -8.42 -7.51
CA ALA A 68 -2.46 -9.23 -7.37
C ALA A 68 -2.41 -10.35 -8.42
N LYS A 69 -3.51 -11.09 -8.63
CA LYS A 69 -3.60 -12.14 -9.66
C LYS A 69 -3.31 -11.59 -11.06
N ARG A 70 -3.89 -10.44 -11.39
CA ARG A 70 -3.70 -9.79 -12.70
C ARG A 70 -2.29 -9.23 -12.86
N ALA A 71 -1.73 -8.62 -11.81
CA ALA A 71 -0.34 -8.17 -11.80
C ALA A 71 0.63 -9.34 -11.96
N ALA A 72 0.39 -10.45 -11.26
CA ALA A 72 1.15 -11.69 -11.38
C ALA A 72 1.10 -12.23 -12.82
N ALA A 73 -0.06 -12.20 -13.47
CA ALA A 73 -0.18 -12.59 -14.88
C ALA A 73 0.65 -11.68 -15.81
N VAL A 74 0.65 -10.36 -15.60
CA VAL A 74 1.49 -9.42 -16.36
C VAL A 74 2.98 -9.67 -16.14
N LEU A 75 3.39 -10.05 -14.92
CA LEU A 75 4.79 -10.30 -14.58
C LEU A 75 5.23 -11.76 -14.78
N GLY A 76 4.35 -12.63 -15.29
CA GLY A 76 4.66 -14.03 -15.56
C GLY A 76 4.86 -14.90 -14.30
N LEU A 77 4.18 -14.56 -13.19
CA LEU A 77 4.22 -15.32 -11.94
C LEU A 77 2.98 -16.22 -11.81
N PRO A 78 3.12 -17.55 -11.67
CA PRO A 78 2.00 -18.44 -11.36
C PRO A 78 1.35 -18.02 -10.04
N TYR A 79 0.02 -17.95 -10.01
CA TYR A 79 -0.72 -17.38 -8.87
C TYR A 79 -1.65 -18.40 -8.22
N SER A 80 -1.69 -18.40 -6.90
CA SER A 80 -2.67 -19.11 -6.08
C SER A 80 -3.01 -18.29 -4.83
N SER A 81 -4.12 -18.62 -4.16
CA SER A 81 -4.55 -17.88 -2.98
C SER A 81 -5.36 -18.75 -2.01
N ALA A 82 -5.33 -18.41 -0.73
CA ALA A 82 -6.17 -18.98 0.31
C ALA A 82 -6.61 -17.92 1.33
N THR A 83 -7.81 -18.07 1.89
CA THR A 83 -8.30 -17.21 2.98
C THR A 83 -8.07 -17.89 4.33
N PHE A 84 -7.61 -17.14 5.33
CA PHE A 84 -7.33 -17.67 6.67
C PHE A 84 -8.28 -17.16 7.77
N ASN A 85 -9.23 -16.29 7.44
CA ASN A 85 -10.34 -15.84 8.32
C ASN A 85 -9.85 -15.32 9.70
N LEU A 86 -8.94 -14.34 9.69
CA LEU A 86 -8.35 -13.74 10.90
C LEU A 86 -7.53 -14.70 11.80
N ASN A 87 -7.34 -15.96 11.40
CA ASN A 87 -6.53 -16.93 12.13
C ASN A 87 -5.07 -16.97 11.63
N ASP A 88 -4.17 -16.27 12.31
CA ASP A 88 -2.75 -16.24 11.96
C ASP A 88 -2.03 -17.61 12.09
N GLY A 89 -2.56 -18.53 12.90
CA GLY A 89 -2.10 -19.92 12.94
C GLY A 89 -2.40 -20.66 11.63
N THR A 90 -3.62 -20.50 11.12
CA THR A 90 -4.03 -21.01 9.81
C THR A 90 -3.19 -20.40 8.69
N ALA A 91 -2.91 -19.09 8.74
CA ALA A 91 -2.06 -18.42 7.75
C ALA A 91 -0.65 -19.06 7.67
N VAL A 92 -0.05 -19.38 8.82
CA VAL A 92 1.26 -20.06 8.89
C VAL A 92 1.20 -21.46 8.28
N THR A 93 0.20 -22.26 8.64
CA THR A 93 0.04 -23.62 8.08
C THR A 93 -0.16 -23.58 6.57
N GLN A 94 -1.01 -22.66 6.08
CA GLN A 94 -1.24 -22.47 4.65
C GLN A 94 0.04 -22.04 3.91
N ALA A 95 0.82 -21.12 4.48
CA ALA A 95 2.11 -20.72 3.91
C ALA A 95 3.09 -21.90 3.80
N GLN A 96 3.17 -22.75 4.82
CA GLN A 96 4.02 -23.95 4.81
C GLN A 96 3.55 -24.97 3.77
N SER A 97 2.24 -25.22 3.67
CA SER A 97 1.68 -26.10 2.64
C SER A 97 1.95 -25.57 1.23
N ALA A 98 1.77 -24.27 1.01
CA ALA A 98 2.07 -23.64 -0.28
C ALA A 98 3.58 -23.70 -0.61
N ALA A 99 4.45 -23.48 0.37
CA ALA A 99 5.90 -23.63 0.20
C ALA A 99 6.29 -25.07 -0.18
N ALA A 100 5.70 -26.06 0.48
CA ALA A 100 5.89 -27.47 0.14
C ALA A 100 5.38 -27.81 -1.27
N ALA A 101 4.36 -27.09 -1.75
CA ALA A 101 3.87 -27.16 -3.13
C ALA A 101 4.68 -26.32 -4.14
N GLY A 102 5.78 -25.69 -3.71
CA GLY A 102 6.72 -24.97 -4.56
C GLY A 102 6.52 -23.45 -4.61
N ALA A 103 5.60 -22.87 -3.83
CA ALA A 103 5.50 -21.42 -3.72
C ALA A 103 6.76 -20.82 -3.08
N LYS A 104 7.26 -19.74 -3.68
CA LYS A 104 8.41 -18.97 -3.15
C LYS A 104 8.04 -17.55 -2.77
N LEU A 105 6.98 -17.01 -3.38
CA LEU A 105 6.56 -15.64 -3.12
C LEU A 105 5.27 -15.67 -2.31
N PHE A 106 5.19 -14.83 -1.28
CA PHE A 106 4.04 -14.75 -0.40
C PHE A 106 3.56 -13.31 -0.29
N LEU A 107 2.26 -13.10 -0.55
CA LEU A 107 1.57 -11.86 -0.24
C LEU A 107 0.62 -12.14 0.92
N ILE A 108 0.68 -11.37 2.00
CA ILE A 108 -0.23 -11.53 3.12
C ILE A 108 -0.87 -10.20 3.50
N VAL A 109 -2.17 -10.22 3.75
CA VAL A 109 -2.86 -9.16 4.51
C VAL A 109 -2.95 -9.64 5.95
N SER A 110 -2.17 -9.09 6.88
CA SER A 110 -2.07 -9.67 8.23
C SER A 110 -3.17 -9.16 9.20
N ALA A 111 -3.55 -10.01 10.15
CA ALA A 111 -4.50 -9.65 11.21
C ALA A 111 -3.82 -8.80 12.29
N ASP A 112 -2.77 -9.34 12.93
CA ASP A 112 -2.02 -8.65 14.00
C ASP A 112 -0.49 -8.64 13.76
N GLY A 113 -0.03 -9.28 12.68
CA GLY A 113 1.38 -9.38 12.30
C GLY A 113 2.16 -10.53 12.96
N SER A 114 1.56 -11.29 13.88
CA SER A 114 2.22 -12.38 14.63
C SER A 114 2.71 -13.54 13.76
N SER A 115 2.14 -13.72 12.58
CA SER A 115 2.51 -14.75 11.59
C SER A 115 3.70 -14.36 10.71
N LEU A 116 3.98 -13.05 10.56
CA LEU A 116 4.86 -12.52 9.52
C LEU A 116 6.29 -13.07 9.59
N LYS A 117 6.90 -13.11 10.78
CA LYS A 117 8.27 -13.61 10.95
C LYS A 117 8.40 -15.11 10.63
N ARG A 118 7.36 -15.91 10.91
CA ARG A 118 7.36 -17.34 10.58
C ARG A 118 7.18 -17.56 9.08
N ILE A 119 6.26 -16.84 8.46
CA ILE A 119 6.03 -16.91 7.01
C ILE A 119 7.25 -16.42 6.23
N ALA A 120 7.89 -15.33 6.67
CA ALA A 120 9.13 -14.82 6.07
C ALA A 120 10.26 -15.86 6.11
N ARG A 121 10.38 -16.60 7.23
CA ARG A 121 11.35 -17.69 7.36
C ARG A 121 11.05 -18.83 6.40
N THR A 122 9.79 -19.29 6.35
CA THR A 122 9.35 -20.32 5.39
C THR A 122 9.70 -19.92 3.94
N ALA A 123 9.43 -18.67 3.56
CA ALA A 123 9.77 -18.17 2.24
C ALA A 123 11.29 -18.18 2.01
N GLN A 124 12.07 -17.67 2.98
CA GLN A 124 13.52 -17.59 2.90
C GLN A 124 14.20 -18.96 2.78
N GLU A 125 13.73 -19.98 3.49
CA GLU A 125 14.21 -21.36 3.39
C GLU A 125 14.05 -21.94 1.97
N GLY A 126 13.03 -21.50 1.23
CA GLY A 126 12.80 -21.84 -0.18
C GLY A 126 13.49 -20.91 -1.20
N GLY A 127 14.31 -19.95 -0.74
CA GLY A 127 14.92 -18.92 -1.57
C GLY A 127 13.92 -17.88 -2.10
N GLY A 128 12.90 -17.59 -1.30
CA GLY A 128 11.75 -16.76 -1.62
C GLY A 128 11.57 -15.55 -0.71
N TYR A 129 10.44 -14.86 -0.86
CA TYR A 129 10.16 -13.58 -0.21
C TYR A 129 8.69 -13.45 0.24
N VAL A 130 8.45 -12.64 1.26
CA VAL A 130 7.12 -12.20 1.70
C VAL A 130 6.98 -10.68 1.59
N VAL A 131 5.80 -10.22 1.17
CA VAL A 131 5.33 -8.85 1.32
C VAL A 131 4.06 -8.85 2.15
N ASN A 132 4.00 -7.94 3.12
CA ASN A 132 2.85 -7.76 4.00
C ASN A 132 2.09 -6.48 3.63
N VAL A 133 0.77 -6.56 3.63
CA VAL A 133 -0.14 -5.43 3.57
C VAL A 133 -0.84 -5.31 4.93
N GLY A 134 -0.83 -4.13 5.53
CA GLY A 134 -1.55 -3.87 6.76
C GLY A 134 -0.76 -4.17 8.02
N ASN A 135 -1.42 -4.77 9.00
CA ASN A 135 -0.95 -4.78 10.38
C ASN A 135 0.48 -5.34 10.52
N ASN A 136 1.22 -4.80 11.48
CA ASN A 136 2.50 -5.34 11.93
C ASN A 136 2.47 -5.40 13.45
N ILE A 137 3.29 -6.28 14.04
CA ILE A 137 3.52 -6.26 15.48
C ILE A 137 4.12 -4.89 15.82
N PRO A 138 3.61 -4.17 16.84
CA PRO A 138 4.15 -2.89 17.25
C PRO A 138 5.66 -2.97 17.49
N TRP A 139 6.38 -1.93 17.06
CA TRP A 139 7.85 -1.86 17.17
C TRP A 139 8.58 -2.98 16.43
N THR A 140 7.98 -3.54 15.39
CA THR A 140 8.65 -4.48 14.47
C THR A 140 8.52 -4.04 13.03
N SER A 141 9.51 -4.39 12.23
CA SER A 141 9.60 -4.08 10.81
C SER A 141 10.07 -5.29 10.01
N PRO A 142 10.04 -5.23 8.68
CA PRO A 142 10.59 -6.30 7.86
C PRO A 142 12.07 -6.60 8.12
N ILE A 143 12.85 -5.60 8.54
CA ILE A 143 14.27 -5.78 8.84
C ILE A 143 14.46 -6.75 10.03
N ASP A 144 13.53 -6.74 11.00
CA ASP A 144 13.57 -7.63 12.18
C ASP A 144 13.26 -9.11 11.86
N ALA A 145 12.76 -9.39 10.65
CA ALA A 145 12.45 -10.72 10.17
C ALA A 145 13.49 -11.27 9.18
N GLY A 146 14.54 -10.50 8.86
CA GLY A 146 15.57 -10.90 7.90
C GLY A 146 15.19 -10.62 6.44
N THR A 147 16.06 -10.97 5.51
CA THR A 147 15.95 -10.61 4.08
C THR A 147 14.76 -11.24 3.36
N GLY A 148 14.22 -12.35 3.88
CA GLY A 148 13.00 -12.97 3.36
C GLY A 148 11.75 -12.08 3.47
N PHE A 149 11.73 -11.09 4.37
CA PHE A 149 10.63 -10.11 4.44
C PHE A 149 10.96 -8.90 3.58
N ALA A 150 10.52 -8.92 2.32
CA ALA A 150 10.92 -7.94 1.30
C ALA A 150 10.35 -6.54 1.57
N GLN A 151 9.10 -6.44 2.05
CA GLN A 151 8.47 -5.16 2.38
C GLN A 151 7.19 -5.32 3.20
N ALA A 152 6.90 -4.36 4.07
CA ALA A 152 5.57 -4.13 4.62
C ALA A 152 5.03 -2.80 4.09
N ILE A 153 3.78 -2.81 3.64
CA ILE A 153 3.05 -1.62 3.20
C ILE A 153 1.82 -1.39 4.08
N VAL A 154 1.67 -0.18 4.62
CA VAL A 154 0.57 0.22 5.50
C VAL A 154 -0.15 1.45 4.97
N ALA A 155 -1.39 1.66 5.40
CA ALA A 155 -2.03 2.96 5.24
C ALA A 155 -1.35 3.99 6.16
N ARG A 156 -1.10 5.19 5.63
CA ARG A 156 -0.56 6.34 6.39
C ARG A 156 -1.62 6.99 7.26
N GLU A 157 -2.02 6.28 8.30
CA GLU A 157 -2.99 6.75 9.30
C GLU A 157 -2.30 7.50 10.47
N ASP A 158 -0.96 7.53 10.49
CA ASP A 158 -0.10 8.06 11.55
C ASP A 158 0.03 9.59 11.61
N GLY A 159 -0.45 10.32 10.60
CA GLY A 159 -0.18 11.76 10.48
C GLY A 159 -1.35 12.65 10.05
N ASN A 160 -1.01 13.85 9.55
CA ASN A 160 -1.91 14.79 8.86
C ASN A 160 -1.63 14.86 7.35
N ARG A 161 -0.95 13.84 6.80
CA ARG A 161 -0.82 13.73 5.34
C ARG A 161 -2.21 13.35 4.82
N GLY A 162 -2.75 14.16 3.92
CA GLY A 162 -4.19 14.21 3.63
C GLY A 162 -4.79 12.90 3.14
N GLY A 163 -6.11 12.74 3.30
CA GLY A 163 -6.85 11.57 2.81
C GLY A 163 -6.86 10.34 3.71
N ASN A 164 -6.49 10.53 4.98
CA ASN A 164 -6.59 9.53 6.03
C ASN A 164 -7.89 9.71 6.85
N MET A 165 -8.09 8.85 7.86
CA MET A 165 -9.30 8.87 8.68
C MET A 165 -9.54 10.22 9.38
N TYR A 166 -8.48 10.94 9.74
CA TYR A 166 -8.60 12.24 10.41
C TYR A 166 -9.28 13.28 9.50
N GLU A 167 -8.84 13.38 8.24
CA GLU A 167 -9.44 14.33 7.28
C GLU A 167 -10.90 13.98 6.96
N ALA A 168 -11.20 12.70 6.76
CA ALA A 168 -12.56 12.25 6.46
C ALA A 168 -13.53 12.52 7.63
N VAL A 169 -13.08 12.26 8.86
CA VAL A 169 -13.87 12.55 10.07
C VAL A 169 -14.04 14.05 10.26
N LYS A 170 -12.96 14.83 10.15
CA LYS A 170 -13.00 16.30 10.25
C LYS A 170 -13.97 16.92 9.25
N TYR A 171 -13.91 16.48 7.99
CA TYR A 171 -14.84 16.91 6.94
C TYR A 171 -16.29 16.62 7.33
N THR A 172 -16.57 15.40 7.78
CA THR A 172 -17.92 14.95 8.14
C THR A 172 -18.46 15.68 9.38
N ILE A 173 -17.61 15.94 10.38
CA ILE A 173 -17.97 16.76 11.54
C ILE A 173 -18.29 18.19 11.11
N GLY A 174 -17.49 18.79 10.21
CA GLY A 174 -17.76 20.12 9.68
C GLY A 174 -19.12 20.23 8.99
N LEU A 175 -19.50 19.21 8.20
CA LEU A 175 -20.83 19.12 7.60
C LEU A 175 -21.94 18.98 8.67
N ALA A 176 -21.72 18.15 9.68
CA ALA A 176 -22.68 17.94 10.76
C ALA A 176 -22.90 19.23 11.57
N VAL A 177 -21.83 19.95 11.91
CA VAL A 177 -21.91 21.22 12.64
C VAL A 177 -22.68 22.27 11.83
N LYS A 178 -22.43 22.34 10.52
CA LYS A 178 -23.16 23.25 9.62
C LYS A 178 -24.65 22.90 9.53
N LYS A 179 -25.00 21.60 9.54
CA LYS A 179 -26.38 21.12 9.33
C LYS A 179 -27.21 21.08 10.62
N PHE A 180 -26.60 20.65 11.73
CA PHE A 180 -27.29 20.32 12.98
C PHE A 180 -26.87 21.21 14.16
N GLY A 181 -25.84 22.05 14.00
CA GLY A 181 -25.33 22.95 15.05
C GLY A 181 -24.08 22.43 15.75
N PRO A 182 -23.46 23.26 16.61
CA PRO A 182 -22.14 23.01 17.20
C PRO A 182 -22.08 21.81 18.15
N ASP A 183 -23.22 21.37 18.69
CA ASP A 183 -23.31 20.30 19.69
C ASP A 183 -23.65 18.92 19.07
N ALA A 184 -23.25 18.70 17.81
CA ALA A 184 -23.58 17.49 17.06
C ALA A 184 -23.09 16.22 17.79
N LYS A 185 -23.95 15.20 17.82
CA LYS A 185 -23.68 13.93 18.50
C LYS A 185 -23.35 12.84 17.50
N PHE A 186 -22.29 12.08 17.75
CA PHE A 186 -21.80 11.02 16.88
C PHE A 186 -21.79 9.64 17.57
N LEU A 187 -21.88 8.57 16.78
CA LEU A 187 -21.54 7.21 17.19
C LEU A 187 -20.24 6.77 16.52
N HIS A 188 -19.51 5.84 17.14
CA HIS A 188 -18.25 5.34 16.62
C HIS A 188 -18.24 3.80 16.56
N ILE A 189 -18.17 3.27 15.35
CA ILE A 189 -18.05 1.83 15.07
C ILE A 189 -16.58 1.51 14.87
N THR A 190 -15.97 0.87 15.87
CA THR A 190 -14.51 0.63 15.94
C THR A 190 -14.09 -0.61 15.18
N GLY A 191 -12.78 -0.75 14.97
CA GLY A 191 -12.16 -1.91 14.37
C GLY A 191 -12.07 -3.13 15.29
N SER A 192 -11.23 -4.09 14.89
CA SER A 192 -10.91 -5.26 15.71
C SER A 192 -9.84 -4.95 16.74
N LYS A 193 -10.07 -5.41 17.98
CA LYS A 193 -9.09 -5.33 19.06
C LYS A 193 -7.76 -5.96 18.65
N GLY A 194 -6.66 -5.27 18.94
CA GLY A 194 -5.29 -5.73 18.61
C GLY A 194 -4.81 -5.30 17.22
N SER A 195 -5.68 -4.72 16.39
CA SER A 195 -5.26 -4.13 15.12
C SER A 195 -4.61 -2.76 15.32
N SER A 196 -3.47 -2.54 14.67
CA SER A 196 -2.83 -1.23 14.60
C SER A 196 -3.72 -0.17 13.93
N TYR A 197 -4.55 -0.57 12.97
CA TYR A 197 -5.49 0.33 12.31
C TYR A 197 -6.61 0.81 13.23
N ASP A 198 -7.12 -0.05 14.12
CA ASP A 198 -8.12 0.39 15.11
C ASP A 198 -7.56 1.50 16.00
N ASN A 199 -6.32 1.31 16.47
CA ASN A 199 -5.64 2.30 17.29
C ASN A 199 -5.40 3.63 16.54
N LEU A 200 -4.86 3.56 15.32
CA LEU A 200 -4.54 4.74 14.50
C LEU A 200 -5.80 5.51 14.10
N ARG A 201 -6.84 4.81 13.65
CA ARG A 201 -8.12 5.42 13.25
C ARG A 201 -8.87 5.98 14.45
N THR A 202 -8.83 5.32 15.61
CA THR A 202 -9.35 5.89 16.87
C THR A 202 -8.59 7.15 17.29
N ALA A 203 -7.26 7.16 17.18
CA ALA A 203 -6.45 8.34 17.46
C ALA A 203 -6.80 9.49 16.49
N ALA A 204 -6.99 9.18 15.21
CA ALA A 204 -7.43 10.14 14.20
C ALA A 204 -8.81 10.75 14.52
N VAL A 205 -9.79 9.94 14.95
CA VAL A 205 -11.10 10.41 15.42
C VAL A 205 -10.96 11.37 16.59
N LYS A 206 -10.16 11.02 17.60
CA LYS A 206 -9.90 11.87 18.77
C LYS A 206 -9.26 13.21 18.37
N ARG A 207 -8.29 13.18 17.45
CA ARG A 207 -7.64 14.39 16.94
C ARG A 207 -8.62 15.31 16.21
N ALA A 208 -9.51 14.75 15.38
CA ALA A 208 -10.52 15.53 14.68
C ALA A 208 -11.53 16.15 15.66
N LEU A 209 -12.01 15.40 16.66
CA LEU A 209 -12.94 15.90 17.68
C LEU A 209 -12.36 17.03 18.53
N ALA A 210 -11.04 17.02 18.79
CA ALA A 210 -10.38 18.07 19.55
C ALA A 210 -10.49 19.46 18.92
N GLU A 211 -10.76 19.54 17.61
CA GLU A 211 -11.01 20.80 16.89
C GLU A 211 -12.46 21.27 16.95
N PHE A 212 -13.39 20.42 17.41
CA PHE A 212 -14.82 20.71 17.52
C PHE A 212 -15.32 20.39 18.94
N PRO A 213 -15.00 21.23 19.95
CA PRO A 213 -15.21 20.89 21.36
C PRO A 213 -16.68 20.68 21.78
N GLY A 214 -17.66 21.15 20.99
CA GLY A 214 -19.08 20.85 21.23
C GLY A 214 -19.54 19.48 20.71
N VAL A 215 -18.78 18.87 19.80
CA VAL A 215 -19.14 17.60 19.17
C VAL A 215 -18.74 16.44 20.08
N THR A 216 -19.65 15.50 20.28
CA THR A 216 -19.46 14.40 21.25
C THR A 216 -19.66 13.02 20.63
N ILE A 217 -18.98 12.01 21.17
CA ILE A 217 -19.24 10.60 20.87
C ILE A 217 -20.14 10.03 21.96
N ALA A 218 -21.37 9.63 21.60
CA ALA A 218 -22.34 9.10 22.54
C ALA A 218 -21.97 7.70 23.07
N GLY A 219 -21.33 6.91 22.21
CA GLY A 219 -20.95 5.53 22.49
C GLY A 219 -20.10 4.95 21.37
N SER A 220 -19.42 3.86 21.68
CA SER A 220 -18.60 3.12 20.72
C SER A 220 -18.77 1.63 20.90
N LEU A 221 -18.87 0.90 19.79
CA LEU A 221 -18.94 -0.56 19.75
C LEU A 221 -18.12 -1.09 18.56
N PRO A 222 -17.52 -2.28 18.69
CA PRO A 222 -16.76 -2.88 17.60
C PRO A 222 -17.67 -3.32 16.46
N GLY A 223 -17.27 -2.97 15.23
CA GLY A 223 -17.81 -3.54 13.99
C GLY A 223 -16.90 -4.61 13.39
N ASN A 224 -15.70 -4.81 13.93
CA ASN A 224 -14.74 -5.86 13.55
C ASN A 224 -14.55 -5.99 12.01
N TRP A 225 -14.53 -4.84 11.33
CA TRP A 225 -14.34 -4.72 9.89
C TRP A 225 -15.43 -5.38 9.02
N SER A 226 -16.58 -5.72 9.61
CA SER A 226 -17.64 -6.51 8.97
C SER A 226 -18.99 -5.78 8.93
N ALA A 227 -19.77 -6.05 7.89
CA ALA A 227 -21.10 -5.47 7.75
C ALA A 227 -22.07 -5.99 8.82
N GLU A 228 -22.00 -7.27 9.17
CA GLU A 228 -22.88 -7.88 10.17
C GLU A 228 -22.68 -7.26 11.55
N GLU A 229 -21.43 -7.22 12.04
CA GLU A 229 -21.15 -6.64 13.35
C GLU A 229 -21.32 -5.11 13.34
N GLY A 230 -20.97 -4.43 12.23
CA GLY A 230 -21.23 -3.00 12.07
C GLY A 230 -22.73 -2.66 12.14
N GLN A 231 -23.59 -3.48 11.55
CA GLN A 231 -25.04 -3.33 11.64
C GLN A 231 -25.52 -3.49 13.10
N LYS A 232 -25.13 -4.60 13.75
CA LYS A 232 -25.51 -4.89 15.14
C LYS A 232 -25.05 -3.79 16.11
N ALA A 233 -23.81 -3.34 15.97
CA ALA A 233 -23.24 -2.26 16.78
C ALA A 233 -24.03 -0.95 16.60
N THR A 234 -24.43 -0.64 15.37
CA THR A 234 -25.21 0.57 15.07
C THR A 234 -26.61 0.51 15.68
N GLU A 235 -27.32 -0.61 15.52
CA GLU A 235 -28.66 -0.81 16.09
C GLU A 235 -28.65 -0.70 17.62
N ASP A 236 -27.67 -1.33 18.27
CA ASP A 236 -27.51 -1.30 19.73
C ASP A 236 -27.18 0.12 20.24
N LEU A 237 -26.28 0.83 19.56
CA LEU A 237 -25.94 2.21 19.94
C LEU A 237 -27.11 3.17 19.73
N ILE A 238 -27.88 3.05 18.63
CA ILE A 238 -29.07 3.88 18.39
C ILE A 238 -30.14 3.58 19.46
N ALA A 239 -30.34 2.31 19.83
CA ALA A 239 -31.27 1.94 20.90
C ALA A 239 -30.89 2.56 22.25
N ARG A 240 -29.59 2.65 22.57
CA ARG A 240 -29.08 3.21 23.83
C ARG A 240 -29.03 4.73 23.87
N HIS A 241 -28.75 5.37 22.74
CA HIS A 241 -28.36 6.79 22.69
C HIS A 241 -29.25 7.67 21.83
N GLY A 242 -30.24 7.09 21.15
CA GLY A 242 -31.07 7.74 20.15
C GLY A 242 -30.38 7.87 18.79
N VAL A 243 -31.10 8.40 17.81
CA VAL A 243 -30.55 8.68 16.47
C VAL A 243 -29.49 9.80 16.59
N PRO A 244 -28.24 9.56 16.14
CA PRO A 244 -27.18 10.57 16.19
C PRO A 244 -27.28 11.55 15.02
N ASN A 245 -26.44 12.59 15.01
CA ASN A 245 -26.22 13.44 13.85
C ASN A 245 -25.20 12.84 12.87
N GLY A 246 -24.31 11.98 13.35
CA GLY A 246 -23.41 11.24 12.49
C GLY A 246 -22.90 9.92 13.07
N ILE A 247 -22.35 9.09 12.19
CA ILE A 247 -21.76 7.80 12.54
C ILE A 247 -20.41 7.68 11.85
N ILE A 248 -19.38 7.44 12.64
CA ILE A 248 -18.02 7.16 12.17
C ILE A 248 -17.84 5.65 12.17
N ALA A 249 -17.72 5.05 10.99
CA ALA A 249 -17.28 3.66 10.86
C ALA A 249 -15.81 3.65 10.48
N GLN A 250 -14.96 2.95 11.23
CA GLN A 250 -13.53 2.94 10.94
C GLN A 250 -13.16 2.22 9.65
N ASN A 251 -14.09 1.53 8.98
CA ASN A 251 -13.87 1.02 7.64
C ASN A 251 -15.18 0.86 6.86
N ASP A 252 -15.04 0.65 5.55
CA ASP A 252 -16.15 0.53 4.61
C ASP A 252 -16.98 -0.74 4.86
N GLY A 253 -16.36 -1.85 5.26
CA GLY A 253 -17.09 -3.07 5.62
C GLY A 253 -18.09 -2.82 6.77
N SER A 254 -17.65 -2.12 7.81
CA SER A 254 -18.51 -1.73 8.93
C SER A 254 -19.53 -0.67 8.51
N LEU A 255 -19.14 0.25 7.62
CA LEU A 255 -20.03 1.28 7.07
C LEU A 255 -21.18 0.68 6.24
N THR A 256 -20.94 -0.37 5.46
CA THR A 256 -22.01 -1.11 4.77
C THR A 256 -23.05 -1.63 5.78
N GLY A 257 -22.59 -2.11 6.94
CA GLY A 257 -23.44 -2.49 8.07
C GLY A 257 -24.22 -1.32 8.67
N VAL A 258 -23.56 -0.17 8.89
CA VAL A 258 -24.21 1.08 9.34
C VAL A 258 -25.34 1.47 8.39
N LEU A 259 -25.09 1.48 7.08
CA LEU A 259 -26.10 1.84 6.07
C LEU A 259 -27.28 0.84 6.06
N ALA A 260 -27.01 -0.43 6.33
CA ALA A 260 -28.05 -1.44 6.48
C ALA A 260 -28.91 -1.20 7.73
N ALA A 261 -28.30 -0.89 8.88
CA ALA A 261 -28.99 -0.55 10.12
C ALA A 261 -29.89 0.68 9.93
N LEU A 262 -29.34 1.77 9.39
CA LEU A 262 -30.10 3.00 9.14
C LEU A 262 -31.32 2.74 8.24
N ARG A 263 -31.13 1.98 7.15
CA ARG A 263 -32.24 1.59 6.26
C ARG A 263 -33.29 0.75 7.00
N GLY A 264 -32.87 -0.22 7.81
CA GLY A 264 -33.78 -1.06 8.60
C GLY A 264 -34.60 -0.28 9.62
N LEU A 265 -34.01 0.76 10.20
CA LEU A 265 -34.63 1.69 11.13
C LEU A 265 -35.40 2.84 10.45
N LYS A 266 -35.43 2.87 9.11
CA LYS A 266 -36.04 3.94 8.29
C LYS A 266 -35.49 5.33 8.58
N ILE A 267 -34.18 5.40 8.82
CA ILE A 267 -33.42 6.63 9.00
C ILE A 267 -32.69 6.95 7.70
N GLU A 268 -32.90 8.14 7.17
CA GLU A 268 -32.32 8.58 5.89
C GLU A 268 -30.84 8.96 6.04
N ALA A 269 -29.96 8.04 5.66
CA ALA A 269 -28.52 8.30 5.56
C ALA A 269 -28.23 9.48 4.61
N GLY A 270 -27.28 10.34 4.98
CA GLY A 270 -26.94 11.58 4.27
C GLY A 270 -27.84 12.77 4.61
N GLU A 271 -29.07 12.52 5.06
CA GLU A 271 -30.02 13.56 5.44
C GLU A 271 -30.17 13.71 6.95
N GLU A 272 -30.62 12.66 7.62
CA GLU A 272 -30.79 12.62 9.08
C GLU A 272 -29.49 12.28 9.80
N VAL A 273 -28.66 11.43 9.19
CA VAL A 273 -27.39 10.95 9.76
C VAL A 273 -26.28 11.04 8.73
N LEU A 274 -25.23 11.79 9.03
CA LEU A 274 -24.02 11.84 8.19
C LEU A 274 -23.08 10.69 8.54
N THR A 275 -22.58 9.98 7.55
CA THR A 275 -21.72 8.80 7.76
C THR A 275 -20.38 8.97 7.09
N VAL A 276 -19.35 8.38 7.70
CA VAL A 276 -17.97 8.37 7.18
C VAL A 276 -17.33 7.00 7.35
N GLY A 277 -16.53 6.62 6.36
CA GLY A 277 -15.80 5.35 6.29
C GLY A 277 -14.31 5.53 6.01
N ALA A 278 -13.66 4.40 5.76
CA ALA A 278 -12.29 4.30 5.26
C ALA A 278 -12.16 3.00 4.47
N ASP A 279 -11.20 2.94 3.56
CA ASP A 279 -10.99 1.85 2.58
C ASP A 279 -11.52 2.25 1.19
N GLY A 280 -11.92 1.30 0.34
CA GLY A 280 -12.28 1.59 -1.04
C GLY A 280 -13.29 0.61 -1.60
N ALA A 281 -14.35 0.36 -0.82
CA ALA A 281 -15.44 -0.52 -1.23
C ALA A 281 -16.30 0.13 -2.31
N THR A 282 -16.73 -0.68 -3.28
CA THR A 282 -17.45 -0.17 -4.46
C THR A 282 -18.80 0.43 -4.08
N ASP A 283 -19.49 -0.23 -3.15
CA ASP A 283 -20.81 0.18 -2.68
C ASP A 283 -20.75 1.52 -1.92
N ILE A 284 -19.67 1.77 -1.18
CA ILE A 284 -19.45 3.04 -0.48
C ILE A 284 -19.22 4.19 -1.46
N PHE A 285 -18.44 4.01 -2.53
CA PHE A 285 -18.33 5.04 -3.57
C PHE A 285 -19.68 5.34 -4.22
N ARG A 286 -20.46 4.31 -4.55
CA ARG A 286 -21.82 4.52 -5.08
C ARG A 286 -22.74 5.21 -4.07
N ALA A 287 -22.60 4.93 -2.78
CA ALA A 287 -23.34 5.60 -1.71
C ALA A 287 -22.93 7.08 -1.55
N ILE A 288 -21.64 7.42 -1.69
CA ILE A 288 -21.16 8.81 -1.73
C ILE A 288 -21.79 9.54 -2.93
N LYS A 289 -21.76 8.94 -4.12
CA LYS A 289 -22.40 9.50 -5.32
C LYS A 289 -23.90 9.75 -5.12
N ALA A 290 -24.58 8.81 -4.48
CA ALA A 290 -26.00 8.93 -4.12
C ALA A 290 -26.27 9.93 -2.96
N GLY A 291 -25.23 10.50 -2.33
CA GLY A 291 -25.34 11.41 -1.20
C GLY A 291 -25.70 10.74 0.13
N LYS A 292 -25.57 9.41 0.24
CA LYS A 292 -25.88 8.62 1.45
C LYS A 292 -24.69 8.47 2.41
N VAL A 293 -23.48 8.74 1.92
CA VAL A 293 -22.23 8.77 2.71
C VAL A 293 -21.56 10.12 2.47
N ALA A 294 -21.05 10.75 3.53
CA ALA A 294 -20.48 12.09 3.44
C ALA A 294 -19.07 12.07 2.82
N ALA A 295 -18.23 11.14 3.28
CA ALA A 295 -16.87 10.94 2.78
C ALA A 295 -16.34 9.55 3.14
N THR A 296 -15.25 9.14 2.49
CA THR A 296 -14.41 8.02 2.93
C THR A 296 -12.93 8.39 2.86
N ALA A 297 -12.14 7.88 3.79
CA ALA A 297 -10.68 7.90 3.71
C ALA A 297 -10.22 6.79 2.76
N PHE A 298 -10.12 7.13 1.48
CA PHE A 298 -9.86 6.18 0.41
C PHE A 298 -8.48 5.55 0.53
N GLN A 299 -8.48 4.23 0.69
CA GLN A 299 -7.31 3.39 0.51
C GLN A 299 -7.50 2.57 -0.77
N SER A 300 -6.52 2.50 -1.67
CA SER A 300 -6.71 1.74 -2.92
C SER A 300 -6.34 0.26 -2.72
N PRO A 301 -7.31 -0.69 -2.65
CA PRO A 301 -6.99 -2.10 -2.49
C PRO A 301 -6.26 -2.65 -3.72
N ALA A 302 -6.62 -2.17 -4.91
CA ALA A 302 -5.94 -2.54 -6.14
C ALA A 302 -4.45 -2.16 -6.10
N TYR A 303 -4.13 -0.98 -5.55
CA TYR A 303 -2.73 -0.55 -5.42
C TYR A 303 -1.91 -1.51 -4.56
N TYR A 304 -2.42 -1.88 -3.38
CA TYR A 304 -1.73 -2.82 -2.48
C TYR A 304 -1.43 -4.15 -3.18
N GLY A 305 -2.37 -4.68 -3.96
CA GLY A 305 -2.17 -5.91 -4.74
C GLY A 305 -1.09 -5.77 -5.80
N VAL A 306 -1.18 -4.76 -6.67
CA VAL A 306 -0.21 -4.57 -7.77
C VAL A 306 1.19 -4.25 -7.24
N GLN A 307 1.28 -3.36 -6.25
CA GLN A 307 2.56 -2.92 -5.67
C GLN A 307 3.27 -4.07 -4.96
N ALA A 308 2.56 -4.89 -4.19
CA ALA A 308 3.16 -6.02 -3.49
C ALA A 308 3.68 -7.09 -4.47
N VAL A 309 2.96 -7.35 -5.57
CA VAL A 309 3.44 -8.27 -6.62
C VAL A 309 4.68 -7.71 -7.33
N ALA A 310 4.69 -6.41 -7.68
CA ALA A 310 5.87 -5.78 -8.26
C ALA A 310 7.08 -5.85 -7.31
N ARG A 311 6.86 -5.67 -6.01
CA ARG A 311 7.91 -5.76 -4.99
C ARG A 311 8.46 -7.18 -4.82
N LEU A 312 7.60 -8.19 -4.84
CA LEU A 312 8.01 -9.60 -4.80
C LEU A 312 8.79 -9.98 -6.06
N PHE A 313 8.37 -9.48 -7.22
CA PHE A 313 9.07 -9.68 -8.49
C PHE A 313 10.46 -9.04 -8.48
N ASP A 314 10.57 -7.80 -8.00
CA ASP A 314 11.84 -7.09 -7.83
C ASP A 314 12.80 -7.87 -6.93
N ALA A 315 12.33 -8.32 -5.76
CA ALA A 315 13.14 -9.11 -4.83
C ALA A 315 13.62 -10.43 -5.44
N LEU A 316 12.73 -11.17 -6.13
CA LEU A 316 13.08 -12.40 -6.85
C LEU A 316 14.18 -12.17 -7.89
N ASN A 317 14.13 -11.03 -8.56
CA ASN A 317 15.05 -10.64 -9.64
C ASN A 317 16.26 -9.82 -9.16
N GLY A 318 16.55 -9.83 -7.87
CA GLY A 318 17.81 -9.31 -7.31
C GLY A 318 17.81 -7.83 -6.95
N TYR A 319 16.64 -7.17 -6.88
CA TYR A 319 16.56 -5.84 -6.30
C TYR A 319 16.70 -5.92 -4.77
N GLU A 320 17.74 -5.28 -4.25
CA GLU A 320 17.97 -5.15 -2.82
C GLU A 320 17.44 -3.79 -2.34
N ALA A 321 16.35 -3.80 -1.55
CA ALA A 321 15.89 -2.56 -0.93
C ALA A 321 16.77 -2.16 0.24
N SER A 322 17.05 -0.86 0.31
CA SER A 322 17.51 -0.20 1.52
C SER A 322 16.47 -0.28 2.64
N ALA A 323 16.89 -0.03 3.89
CA ALA A 323 15.99 -0.05 5.05
C ALA A 323 14.75 0.86 4.90
N PRO A 324 14.84 2.11 4.40
CA PRO A 324 13.68 2.98 4.20
C PRO A 324 12.65 2.44 3.21
N GLU A 325 13.06 1.61 2.25
CA GLU A 325 12.16 1.05 1.24
C GLU A 325 11.43 -0.21 1.73
N ARG A 326 11.82 -0.78 2.87
CA ARG A 326 11.26 -2.03 3.39
C ARG A 326 10.02 -1.80 4.24
N PHE A 327 9.86 -0.66 4.89
CA PHE A 327 8.60 -0.32 5.57
C PHE A 327 8.08 1.00 5.01
N VAL A 328 7.01 0.92 4.23
CA VAL A 328 6.47 2.07 3.48
C VAL A 328 5.00 2.27 3.79
N GLY A 329 4.56 3.52 3.71
CA GLY A 329 3.17 3.87 3.90
C GLY A 329 2.58 4.49 2.64
N PHE A 330 1.41 4.02 2.25
CA PHE A 330 0.58 4.58 1.20
C PHE A 330 -0.33 5.66 1.79
N ASN A 331 -0.30 6.86 1.20
CA ASN A 331 -1.19 7.94 1.59
C ASN A 331 -2.51 7.85 0.82
N GLY A 332 -3.62 7.84 1.56
CA GLY A 332 -4.95 7.76 0.99
C GLY A 332 -5.41 9.07 0.33
N LEU A 333 -6.64 9.06 -0.16
CA LEU A 333 -7.34 10.28 -0.59
C LEU A 333 -8.58 10.50 0.26
N LEU A 334 -8.93 11.76 0.48
CA LEU A 334 -10.28 12.07 0.94
C LEU A 334 -11.16 11.96 -0.30
N VAL A 335 -12.18 11.09 -0.25
CA VAL A 335 -13.15 10.97 -1.34
C VAL A 335 -14.48 11.50 -0.85
N THR A 336 -14.94 12.55 -1.52
CA THR A 336 -16.25 13.17 -1.31
C THR A 336 -17.09 13.06 -2.57
N LYS A 337 -18.29 13.67 -2.55
CA LYS A 337 -19.17 13.75 -3.72
C LYS A 337 -18.51 14.44 -4.92
N ASP A 338 -17.55 15.35 -4.69
CA ASP A 338 -16.87 16.09 -5.75
C ASP A 338 -15.83 15.22 -6.49
N ASP A 339 -15.31 14.19 -5.81
CA ASP A 339 -14.23 13.34 -6.32
C ASP A 339 -14.73 12.01 -6.90
N VAL A 340 -15.88 11.54 -6.40
CA VAL A 340 -16.31 10.14 -6.51
C VAL A 340 -16.51 9.63 -7.94
N ASP A 341 -16.91 10.49 -8.87
CA ASP A 341 -17.07 10.08 -10.27
C ASP A 341 -15.73 9.69 -10.92
N GLY A 342 -14.66 10.40 -10.60
CA GLY A 342 -13.31 10.06 -11.05
C GLY A 342 -12.79 8.78 -10.42
N VAL A 343 -13.09 8.59 -9.12
CA VAL A 343 -12.73 7.36 -8.39
C VAL A 343 -13.44 6.15 -8.99
N LEU A 344 -14.77 6.25 -9.21
CA LEU A 344 -15.56 5.19 -9.84
C LEU A 344 -15.01 4.85 -11.23
N ALA A 345 -14.81 5.85 -12.08
CA ALA A 345 -14.33 5.65 -13.44
C ALA A 345 -12.95 4.97 -13.49
N ARG A 346 -12.06 5.28 -12.55
CA ARG A 346 -10.68 4.79 -12.55
C ARG A 346 -10.49 3.45 -11.85
N TYR A 347 -11.11 3.26 -10.70
CA TYR A 347 -10.82 2.15 -9.78
C TYR A 347 -11.92 1.10 -9.70
N VAL A 348 -13.14 1.42 -10.12
CA VAL A 348 -14.30 0.53 -10.02
C VAL A 348 -14.78 0.08 -11.41
N ASP A 349 -15.11 1.04 -12.26
CA ASP A 349 -15.74 0.78 -13.56
C ASP A 349 -14.70 0.52 -14.67
N ASN A 350 -13.41 0.65 -14.35
CA ASN A 350 -12.30 0.38 -15.26
C ASN A 350 -12.02 -1.13 -15.35
N PRO A 351 -12.17 -1.76 -16.53
CA PRO A 351 -11.87 -3.19 -16.68
C PRO A 351 -10.36 -3.47 -16.63
N ASN A 352 -9.50 -2.47 -16.83
CA ASN A 352 -8.04 -2.60 -16.79
C ASN A 352 -7.48 -2.44 -15.38
N LEU A 353 -6.23 -2.86 -15.17
CA LEU A 353 -5.56 -2.57 -13.90
C LEU A 353 -5.38 -1.04 -13.79
N PRO A 354 -5.75 -0.42 -12.66
CA PRO A 354 -5.57 1.02 -12.46
C PRO A 354 -4.11 1.45 -12.27
N PHE A 355 -3.19 0.47 -12.16
CA PHE A 355 -1.75 0.63 -11.97
C PHE A 355 -1.00 -0.35 -12.88
N ASP A 356 0.10 0.10 -13.49
CA ASP A 356 0.97 -0.76 -14.29
C ASP A 356 2.04 -1.45 -13.41
N PRO A 357 2.00 -2.78 -13.21
CA PRO A 357 3.01 -3.49 -12.43
C PRO A 357 4.43 -3.35 -13.00
N LYS A 358 4.58 -3.09 -14.32
CA LYS A 358 5.89 -2.90 -14.94
C LYS A 358 6.53 -1.59 -14.49
N LEU A 359 5.75 -0.51 -14.42
CA LEU A 359 6.21 0.80 -13.92
C LEU A 359 6.51 0.79 -12.41
N LEU A 360 5.81 -0.04 -11.64
CA LEU A 360 6.05 -0.26 -10.21
C LEU A 360 7.29 -1.10 -9.91
N SER A 361 7.80 -1.87 -10.89
CA SER A 361 9.00 -2.70 -10.72
C SER A 361 10.26 -1.92 -11.03
N HIS A 362 11.17 -1.85 -10.07
CA HIS A 362 12.49 -1.25 -10.26
C HIS A 362 13.33 -2.02 -11.28
N VAL A 363 13.30 -3.36 -11.28
CA VAL A 363 14.11 -4.15 -12.22
C VAL A 363 13.64 -4.03 -13.67
N ILE A 364 12.34 -3.75 -13.87
CA ILE A 364 11.77 -3.54 -15.20
C ILE A 364 11.95 -2.09 -15.66
N SER A 365 11.65 -1.13 -14.80
CA SER A 365 11.54 0.28 -15.21
C SER A 365 12.80 1.10 -15.02
N GLY A 366 13.70 0.70 -14.12
CA GLY A 366 14.93 1.46 -13.83
C GLY A 366 14.61 2.93 -13.55
N ASP A 367 15.22 3.84 -14.30
CA ASP A 367 15.02 5.29 -14.16
C ASP A 367 13.60 5.77 -14.52
N LYS A 368 12.79 4.93 -15.18
CA LYS A 368 11.39 5.23 -15.50
C LYS A 368 10.42 4.79 -14.40
N TRP A 369 10.92 4.22 -13.31
CA TRP A 369 10.10 3.75 -12.20
C TRP A 369 9.14 4.85 -11.72
N ASP A 370 7.89 4.46 -11.48
CA ASP A 370 6.83 5.33 -10.98
C ASP A 370 6.10 4.57 -9.86
N PRO A 371 6.06 5.11 -8.62
CA PRO A 371 5.29 4.50 -7.55
C PRO A 371 3.78 4.52 -7.83
N GLN A 372 3.30 5.35 -8.77
CA GLN A 372 1.89 5.45 -9.18
C GLN A 372 0.90 5.75 -8.04
N ALA A 373 1.41 6.13 -6.88
CA ALA A 373 0.71 6.51 -5.67
C ALA A 373 1.64 7.29 -4.74
N PRO A 374 1.11 8.10 -3.82
CA PRO A 374 1.89 8.79 -2.80
C PRO A 374 2.40 7.78 -1.75
N LEU A 375 3.52 7.16 -2.04
CA LEU A 375 4.23 6.20 -1.19
C LEU A 375 5.39 6.89 -0.48
N ALA A 376 5.62 6.59 0.80
CA ALA A 376 6.76 7.13 1.54
C ALA A 376 7.29 6.18 2.63
N PRO A 377 8.61 6.14 2.90
CA PRO A 377 9.22 5.40 4.01
C PRO A 377 8.64 5.70 5.40
N ILE A 378 8.26 4.67 6.15
CA ILE A 378 7.77 4.77 7.53
C ILE A 378 8.96 4.88 8.48
N ARG A 379 9.00 5.97 9.27
CA ARG A 379 9.87 6.08 10.44
C ARG A 379 9.15 5.43 11.62
N TYR A 380 9.85 4.57 12.35
CA TYR A 380 9.24 3.67 13.33
C TYR A 380 8.68 4.43 14.53
N ASP A 381 9.42 5.43 15.03
CA ASP A 381 8.96 6.25 16.14
C ASP A 381 7.67 7.00 15.78
N ASP A 382 7.61 7.63 14.60
CA ASP A 382 6.42 8.37 14.14
C ASP A 382 5.19 7.44 14.06
N TYR A 383 5.34 6.29 13.40
CA TYR A 383 4.23 5.38 13.17
C TYR A 383 3.77 4.67 14.44
N PHE A 384 4.69 4.07 15.21
CA PHE A 384 4.30 3.29 16.38
C PHE A 384 3.83 4.17 17.54
N THR A 385 4.40 5.35 17.75
CA THR A 385 3.88 6.29 18.75
C THR A 385 2.46 6.74 18.39
N ALA A 386 2.14 6.92 17.11
CA ALA A 386 0.79 7.26 16.67
C ALA A 386 -0.25 6.16 16.99
N THR A 387 0.18 4.89 17.13
CA THR A 387 -0.70 3.80 17.58
C THR A 387 -1.06 3.89 19.07
N GLY A 388 -0.43 4.77 19.84
CA GLY A 388 -0.60 4.85 21.30
C GLY A 388 0.06 3.71 22.07
N ILE A 389 0.85 2.86 21.41
CA ILE A 389 1.58 1.77 22.04
C ILE A 389 2.98 2.27 22.42
N GLU A 390 3.27 2.25 23.71
CA GLU A 390 4.54 2.73 24.24
C GLU A 390 5.74 1.94 23.67
N LYS A 391 6.83 2.67 23.46
CA LYS A 391 8.11 2.09 23.05
C LYS A 391 8.66 1.22 24.17
N PRO A 392 8.98 -0.07 23.92
CA PRO A 392 9.66 -0.89 24.92
C PRO A 392 10.98 -0.25 25.33
N ALA A 393 11.27 -0.21 26.63
CA ALA A 393 12.49 0.43 27.15
C ALA A 393 13.78 -0.24 26.64
N ASP A 394 13.71 -1.53 26.36
CA ASP A 394 14.77 -2.36 25.81
C ASP A 394 14.79 -2.38 24.27
N TYR A 395 13.87 -1.68 23.59
CA TYR A 395 13.85 -1.62 22.13
C TYR A 395 15.16 -1.05 21.58
N ARG A 396 15.77 -1.76 20.63
CA ARG A 396 16.93 -1.30 19.87
C ARG A 396 16.63 -1.49 18.38
N PRO A 397 16.71 -0.43 17.55
CA PRO A 397 16.54 -0.59 16.11
C PRO A 397 17.69 -1.42 15.53
N GLN A 398 17.43 -2.10 14.42
CA GLN A 398 18.47 -2.78 13.64
C GLN A 398 19.51 -1.78 13.14
N ALA A 399 20.77 -2.20 13.04
CA ALA A 399 21.89 -1.34 12.67
C ALA A 399 21.68 -0.64 11.32
N ASP A 400 21.08 -1.34 10.37
CA ASP A 400 20.78 -0.89 9.01
C ASP A 400 19.79 0.28 9.04
N TYR A 401 18.74 0.16 9.87
CA TYR A 401 17.76 1.22 10.08
C TYR A 401 18.40 2.42 10.77
N ALA A 402 19.16 2.19 11.86
CA ALA A 402 19.83 3.26 12.60
C ALA A 402 20.78 4.06 11.69
N LYS A 403 21.60 3.37 10.89
CA LYS A 403 22.48 3.99 9.90
C LYS A 403 21.72 4.79 8.84
N SER A 404 20.57 4.29 8.38
CA SER A 404 19.74 4.98 7.38
C SER A 404 19.14 6.29 7.94
N ILE A 405 18.84 6.34 9.23
CA ILE A 405 18.42 7.56 9.92
C ILE A 405 19.59 8.54 10.03
N GLU A 406 20.75 8.10 10.51
CA GLU A 406 21.94 8.93 10.70
C GLU A 406 22.45 9.56 9.39
N THR A 407 22.39 8.81 8.29
CA THR A 407 22.87 9.25 6.98
C THR A 407 21.85 10.08 6.19
N GLY A 408 20.62 10.25 6.71
CA GLY A 408 19.55 10.97 6.01
C GLY A 408 18.94 10.21 4.82
N GLU A 409 19.15 8.90 4.73
CA GLU A 409 18.68 8.07 3.62
C GLU A 409 17.15 8.04 3.54
N PHE A 410 16.44 8.07 4.67
CA PHE A 410 14.99 8.20 4.71
C PHE A 410 14.46 9.42 3.94
N ASP A 411 15.13 10.56 4.08
CA ASP A 411 14.71 11.80 3.42
C ASP A 411 15.08 11.77 1.93
N ALA A 412 16.22 11.17 1.58
CA ALA A 412 16.62 10.95 0.20
C ALA A 412 15.63 10.03 -0.54
N VAL A 413 15.25 8.90 0.07
CA VAL A 413 14.27 7.96 -0.50
C VAL A 413 12.89 8.61 -0.61
N THR A 414 12.46 9.37 0.40
CA THR A 414 11.19 10.12 0.36
C THR A 414 11.16 11.08 -0.83
N LYS A 415 12.19 11.92 -1.00
CA LYS A 415 12.30 12.85 -2.14
C LYS A 415 12.34 12.12 -3.48
N ARG A 416 13.02 10.98 -3.55
CA ARG A 416 13.07 10.15 -4.77
C ARG A 416 11.69 9.62 -5.14
N TYR A 417 10.92 9.11 -4.18
CA TYR A 417 9.57 8.62 -4.42
C TYR A 417 8.64 9.76 -4.86
N GLU A 418 8.70 10.91 -4.18
CA GLU A 418 7.93 12.11 -4.56
C GLU A 418 8.29 12.62 -5.97
N SER A 419 9.56 12.60 -6.35
CA SER A 419 10.02 13.03 -7.68
C SER A 419 9.67 12.04 -8.79
N ALA A 420 9.55 10.75 -8.45
CA ALA A 420 9.21 9.68 -9.40
C ALA A 420 7.69 9.56 -9.62
N TYR A 421 6.88 10.03 -8.67
CA TYR A 421 5.42 9.96 -8.69
C TYR A 421 4.82 10.84 -9.78
N LYS A 422 4.50 10.24 -10.94
CA LYS A 422 3.97 10.96 -12.12
C LYS A 422 2.49 10.70 -12.30
N LEU A 423 2.07 9.44 -12.17
CA LEU A 423 0.66 9.07 -12.23
C LEU A 423 -0.02 9.42 -10.92
N LYS A 424 -0.68 10.58 -10.85
CA LYS A 424 -1.30 11.02 -9.59
C LYS A 424 -2.59 10.26 -9.27
N LEU A 425 -2.71 9.83 -8.02
CA LEU A 425 -3.84 9.15 -7.40
C LEU A 425 -5.12 10.00 -7.44
N ASP A 426 -4.96 11.33 -7.27
CA ASP A 426 -5.98 12.38 -7.28
C ASP A 426 -6.19 13.02 -8.67
N ASP A 427 -5.47 12.57 -9.71
CA ASP A 427 -5.72 13.02 -11.07
C ASP A 427 -7.00 12.35 -11.61
N PHE A 428 -8.15 12.88 -11.21
CA PHE A 428 -9.47 12.52 -11.73
C PHE A 428 -9.70 13.03 -13.16
N SER A 429 -8.75 13.81 -13.71
CA SER A 429 -8.76 14.22 -15.12
C SER A 429 -8.26 13.13 -16.07
N PHE A 430 -7.97 11.93 -15.55
CA PHE A 430 -7.43 10.79 -16.29
C PHE A 430 -8.34 10.33 -17.44
N LYS A 431 -8.26 11.04 -18.57
CA LYS A 431 -8.82 10.67 -19.86
C LYS A 431 -7.92 9.64 -20.54
N GLY A 432 -7.77 8.48 -19.91
CA GLY A 432 -7.15 7.31 -20.51
C GLY A 432 -5.65 7.45 -20.80
N ILE A 433 -4.96 6.33 -20.66
CA ILE A 433 -3.62 6.14 -21.23
C ILE A 433 -3.71 6.50 -22.73
N LYS A 434 -2.95 7.50 -23.17
CA LYS A 434 -2.74 7.78 -24.60
C LYS A 434 -1.35 7.33 -25.02
N ALA A 435 -1.39 6.42 -26.02
CA ALA A 435 -0.35 5.80 -26.84
C ALA A 435 0.54 4.77 -26.14
#